data_AF-A0A1Q5RMV6-F1
#
_entry.id   AF-A0A1Q5RMV6-F1
#
_cell.length_a   1.000
_cell.length_b   1.000
_cell.length_c   1.000
_cell.angle_alpha   90.00
_cell.angle_beta   90.00
_cell.angle_gamma   90.00
#
_symmetry.space_group_name_H-M   'P 1'
#
loop_
_entity.id
_entity.type
_entity.pdbx_description
1 polymer ?
#
loop_
_entity_poly.entity_id
_entity_poly.type
_entity_poly.pdbx_seq_one_letter_code
_entity_poly.pdbx_strand_id
1 'polypeptide(L)'
;MSGVLAGPDHLPMGEQPVMVGKANADDGGKESGKAAHAPSMPMARDPSAAVAEEYEAARRKGTLEAFELFIARHGDDALAEQARAELKRLSR
;
A
#
# COMPACT_ATOMS: atom_id res chain seq x y z
N MET A 1 -42.92 -7.90 -23.90
CA MET A 1 -43.02 -6.74 -24.81
C MET A 1 -42.86 -5.51 -23.94
N SER A 2 -42.10 -4.50 -24.39
CA SER A 2 -41.83 -3.23 -23.69
C SER A 2 -40.71 -3.31 -22.64
N GLY A 3 -39.70 -2.46 -22.61
CA GLY A 3 -39.41 -1.29 -23.42
C GLY A 3 -38.03 -0.76 -23.05
N VAL A 4 -37.31 -0.29 -24.07
CA VAL A 4 -36.01 0.40 -24.02
C VAL A 4 -36.18 1.80 -23.42
N LEU A 5 -35.25 2.18 -22.55
CA LEU A 5 -35.07 3.54 -22.01
C LEU A 5 -33.68 3.57 -21.38
N ALA A 6 -32.79 4.53 -21.60
CA ALA A 6 -32.66 5.63 -22.54
C ALA A 6 -31.15 5.96 -22.48
N GLY A 7 -30.49 6.14 -23.63
CA GLY A 7 -29.08 6.56 -23.66
C GLY A 7 -28.94 7.99 -23.14
N PRO A 8 -27.87 8.35 -22.42
CA PRO A 8 -27.62 9.74 -22.06
C PRO A 8 -27.22 10.53 -23.31
N ASP A 9 -28.02 11.55 -23.58
CA ASP A 9 -27.86 12.56 -24.62
C ASP A 9 -26.42 13.09 -24.72
N HIS A 10 -25.91 13.00 -25.94
CA HIS A 10 -24.68 13.66 -26.39
C HIS A 10 -24.91 15.18 -26.43
N LEU A 11 -24.18 15.92 -25.61
CA LEU A 11 -24.02 17.37 -25.74
C LEU A 11 -23.17 17.71 -26.97
N PRO A 12 -23.63 18.59 -27.90
CA PRO A 12 -22.81 19.11 -28.98
C PRO A 12 -22.26 20.48 -28.59
N MET A 13 -21.00 20.54 -28.20
CA MET A 13 -20.21 21.77 -28.14
C MET A 13 -18.82 21.35 -28.63
N GLY A 14 -18.44 21.59 -29.88
CA GLY A 14 -18.37 22.93 -30.44
C GLY A 14 -17.07 23.56 -29.93
N GLU A 15 -16.15 23.80 -30.87
CA GLU A 15 -14.94 24.61 -30.70
C GLU A 15 -13.67 23.86 -30.29
N GLN A 16 -13.05 23.22 -31.29
CA GLN A 16 -11.60 23.05 -31.31
C GLN A 16 -10.95 24.34 -31.80
N PRO A 17 -10.11 25.03 -31.02
CA PRO A 17 -9.16 25.96 -31.60
C PRO A 17 -7.98 25.17 -32.15
N VAL A 18 -8.05 24.87 -33.45
CA VAL A 18 -6.87 24.87 -34.30
C VAL A 18 -6.27 26.27 -34.22
N MET A 19 -5.02 26.40 -33.78
CA MET A 19 -4.02 27.28 -34.40
C MET A 19 -2.64 27.03 -33.80
N VAL A 20 -1.73 26.83 -34.75
CA VAL A 20 -0.28 26.65 -34.66
C VAL A 20 0.40 27.79 -33.88
N GLY A 21 1.20 27.42 -32.89
CA GLY A 21 2.19 28.29 -32.25
C GLY A 21 3.50 27.53 -32.07
N LYS A 22 4.32 27.48 -33.11
CA LYS A 22 5.69 26.97 -33.05
C LYS A 22 6.53 27.97 -32.24
N ALA A 23 6.80 27.66 -30.97
CA ALA A 23 7.82 28.35 -30.18
C ALA A 23 9.11 27.52 -30.20
N ASN A 24 10.19 28.15 -30.66
CA ASN A 24 11.53 27.58 -30.72
C ASN A 24 12.15 27.50 -29.32
N ALA A 25 12.99 26.49 -29.12
CA ALA A 25 13.71 26.24 -27.87
C ALA A 25 14.70 27.36 -27.52
N ASP A 26 14.82 27.65 -26.23
CA ASP A 26 16.02 28.23 -25.64
C ASP A 26 16.44 27.37 -24.44
N ASP A 27 17.71 26.96 -24.47
CA ASP A 27 18.40 26.06 -23.55
C ASP A 27 18.87 26.87 -22.33
N GLY A 28 18.43 26.49 -21.13
CA GLY A 28 18.93 27.14 -19.92
C GLY A 28 18.19 26.74 -18.66
N GLY A 29 18.66 25.68 -17.99
CA GLY A 29 18.18 25.40 -16.64
C GLY A 29 18.41 23.97 -16.18
N LYS A 30 19.68 23.65 -15.90
CA LYS A 30 20.00 22.51 -15.05
C LYS A 30 19.38 22.76 -13.66
N GLU A 31 18.34 22.03 -13.31
CA GLU A 31 18.44 21.12 -12.17
C GLU A 31 17.33 20.07 -12.20
N SER A 32 17.80 18.83 -12.05
CA SER A 32 17.18 17.78 -11.26
C SER A 32 15.74 17.45 -11.60
N GLY A 33 15.61 16.40 -12.41
CA GLY A 33 14.35 15.78 -12.78
C GLY A 33 13.45 15.59 -11.57
N LYS A 34 12.35 16.35 -11.58
CA LYS A 34 11.13 16.04 -10.85
C LYS A 34 10.45 14.86 -11.55
N ALA A 35 11.16 13.72 -11.61
CA ALA A 35 10.52 12.45 -11.77
C ALA A 35 9.56 12.33 -10.58
N ALA A 36 8.28 12.17 -10.89
CA ALA A 36 7.28 11.77 -9.92
C ALA A 36 7.91 10.74 -9.00
N HIS A 37 8.08 11.07 -7.72
CA HIS A 37 8.50 10.09 -6.73
C HIS A 37 7.45 8.99 -6.79
N ALA A 38 7.79 7.88 -7.45
CA ALA A 38 7.20 6.60 -7.14
C ALA A 38 7.20 6.51 -5.60
N PRO A 39 6.13 5.99 -4.96
CA PRO A 39 6.11 5.86 -3.52
C PRO A 39 7.41 5.16 -3.11
N SER A 40 8.30 5.91 -2.46
CA SER A 40 9.59 5.40 -2.03
C SER A 40 9.24 4.25 -1.12
N MET A 41 9.43 3.01 -1.60
CA MET A 41 9.10 1.85 -0.80
C MET A 41 9.84 2.02 0.53
N PRO A 42 9.17 1.82 1.68
CA PRO A 42 9.84 1.96 2.95
C PRO A 42 11.11 1.12 2.87
N MET A 43 12.27 1.76 3.14
CA MET A 43 13.54 1.06 3.23
C MET A 43 13.31 -0.21 4.02
N ALA A 44 13.66 -1.36 3.44
CA ALA A 44 13.42 -2.66 4.04
C ALA A 44 13.93 -2.59 5.48
N ARG A 45 13.00 -2.53 6.43
CA ARG A 45 13.33 -2.43 7.84
C ARG A 45 14.14 -3.67 8.19
N ASP A 46 15.00 -3.55 9.20
CA ASP A 46 15.73 -4.71 9.70
C ASP A 46 14.73 -5.85 9.96
N PRO A 47 14.95 -7.05 9.40
CA PRO A 47 13.97 -8.12 9.47
C PRO A 47 13.68 -8.52 10.92
N SER A 48 14.67 -8.45 11.80
CA SER A 48 14.49 -8.72 13.22
C SER A 48 13.58 -7.69 13.89
N ALA A 49 13.74 -6.41 13.52
CA ALA A 49 12.87 -5.34 14.02
C ALA A 49 11.41 -5.50 13.54
N ALA A 50 11.21 -5.95 12.29
CA ALA A 50 9.87 -6.21 11.76
C ALA A 50 9.17 -7.34 12.52
N VAL A 51 9.87 -8.44 12.79
CA VAL A 51 9.34 -9.57 13.58
C VAL A 51 8.99 -9.13 15.01
N ALA A 52 9.85 -8.33 15.65
CA ALA A 52 9.57 -7.80 16.99
C ALA A 52 8.32 -6.90 17.02
N GLU A 53 8.13 -6.05 16.01
CA GLU A 53 6.93 -5.20 15.91
C GLU A 53 5.65 -6.04 15.73
N GLU A 54 5.69 -7.09 14.90
CA GLU A 54 4.56 -7.99 14.72
C GLU A 54 4.24 -8.80 15.98
N TYR A 55 5.25 -9.25 16.73
CA TYR A 55 5.06 -9.91 18.02
C TYR A 55 4.37 -8.98 19.03
N GLU A 56 4.87 -7.74 19.15
CA GLU A 56 4.26 -6.74 20.04
C GLU A 56 2.85 -6.36 19.60
N ALA A 57 2.54 -6.39 18.30
CA ALA A 57 1.18 -6.25 17.81
C ALA A 57 0.28 -7.43 18.23
N ALA A 58 0.77 -8.67 18.14
CA ALA A 58 0.04 -9.85 18.62
C ALA A 58 -0.20 -9.79 20.13
N ARG A 59 0.84 -9.42 20.90
CA ARG A 59 0.77 -9.28 22.35
C ARG A 59 -0.20 -8.18 22.80
N ARG A 60 -0.24 -7.04 22.08
CA ARG A 60 -1.22 -5.98 22.33
C ARG A 60 -2.66 -6.43 22.08
N LYS A 61 -2.89 -7.31 21.09
CA LYS A 61 -4.21 -7.92 20.85
C LYS A 61 -4.55 -8.92 21.95
N GLY A 62 -3.59 -9.74 22.37
CA GLY A 62 -3.75 -10.66 23.49
C GLY A 62 -4.77 -11.79 23.24
N THR A 63 -5.01 -12.16 21.98
CA THR A 63 -5.93 -13.25 21.60
C THR A 63 -5.17 -14.46 21.09
N LEU A 64 -5.79 -15.65 21.18
CA LEU A 64 -5.23 -16.90 20.64
C LEU A 64 -4.89 -16.74 19.15
N GLU A 65 -5.84 -16.27 18.34
CA GLU A 65 -5.68 -16.11 16.89
C GLU A 65 -4.53 -15.15 16.53
N ALA A 66 -4.28 -14.12 17.33
CA ALA A 66 -3.19 -13.19 17.08
C ALA A 66 -1.82 -13.85 17.29
N PHE A 67 -1.68 -14.67 18.33
CA PHE A 67 -0.46 -15.44 18.57
C PHE A 67 -0.29 -16.60 17.57
N GLU A 68 -1.37 -17.29 17.20
CA GLU A 68 -1.34 -18.33 16.16
C GLU A 68 -0.87 -17.77 14.82
N LEU A 69 -1.41 -16.62 14.42
CA LEU A 69 -1.02 -15.96 13.18
C LEU A 69 0.47 -15.56 13.19
N PHE A 70 0.97 -15.07 14.33
CA PHE A 70 2.39 -14.75 14.49
C PHE A 70 3.26 -16.00 14.33
N ILE A 71 2.91 -17.09 15.02
CA ILE A 71 3.64 -18.37 14.96
C ILE A 71 3.61 -18.96 13.54
N ALA A 72 2.49 -18.84 12.83
CA ALA A 72 2.36 -19.33 11.45
C ALA A 72 3.29 -18.60 10.45
N ARG A 73 3.66 -17.35 10.75
CA ARG A 73 4.56 -16.54 9.92
C ARG A 73 6.02 -16.70 10.31
N HIS A 74 6.30 -16.75 11.61
CA HIS A 74 7.63 -16.63 12.19
C HIS A 74 7.99 -17.84 13.07
N GLY A 75 7.54 -19.04 12.71
CA GLY A 75 7.59 -20.22 13.58
C GLY A 75 8.98 -20.68 14.03
N ASP A 76 10.02 -20.27 13.31
CA ASP A 76 11.44 -20.57 13.59
C ASP A 76 12.15 -19.45 14.38
N ASP A 77 11.49 -18.31 14.63
CA ASP A 77 12.07 -17.19 15.37
C ASP A 77 12.07 -17.42 16.89
N ALA A 78 13.03 -16.81 17.58
CA ALA A 78 13.12 -16.87 19.05
C ALA A 78 11.85 -16.31 19.75
N LEU A 79 11.16 -15.37 19.11
CA LEU A 79 9.91 -14.81 19.63
C LEU A 79 8.71 -15.76 19.46
N ALA A 80 8.77 -16.76 18.58
CA ALA A 80 7.70 -17.75 18.43
C ALA A 80 7.56 -18.62 19.67
N GLU A 81 8.66 -18.94 20.35
CA GLU A 81 8.63 -19.66 21.63
C GLU A 81 7.88 -18.85 22.71
N GLN A 82 8.08 -17.52 22.74
CA GLN A 82 7.32 -16.66 23.64
C GLN A 82 5.84 -16.59 23.28
N ALA A 83 5.51 -16.48 21.98
CA ALA A 83 4.13 -16.50 21.50
C ALA A 83 3.42 -17.83 21.86
N ARG A 84 4.11 -18.98 21.76
CA ARG A 84 3.58 -20.29 22.17
C ARG A 84 3.27 -20.35 23.66
N ALA A 85 4.13 -19.76 24.50
CA ALA A 85 3.90 -19.68 25.93
C ALA A 85 2.68 -18.82 26.29
N GLU A 86 2.51 -17.68 25.63
CA GLU A 86 1.33 -16.82 25.80
C GLU A 86 0.05 -17.50 25.33
N LEU A 87 0.08 -18.19 24.19
CA LEU A 87 -1.05 -18.97 23.68
C LEU A 87 -1.50 -20.03 24.69
N LYS A 88 -0.56 -20.78 25.28
CA LYS A 88 -0.84 -21.77 26.33
C LYS A 88 -1.45 -21.15 27.60
N ARG A 89 -1.08 -19.90 27.91
CA ARG A 89 -1.64 -19.15 29.05
C ARG A 89 -3.09 -18.74 28.80
N LEU A 90 -3.42 -18.36 27.57
CA LEU A 90 -4.77 -17.95 27.17
C LEU A 90 -5.73 -19.12 26.98
N SER A 91 -5.21 -20.32 26.66
CA SER A 91 -6.02 -21.53 26.47
C SER A 91 -6.28 -22.31 27.76
N ARG A 92 -5.85 -21.80 28.91
CA ARG A 92 -6.04 -22.43 30.23
C ARG A 92 -7.33 -21.93 30.86
#